data_AF-A0A5S5CTM8-F1
#
_entry.id   AF-A0A5S5CTM8-F1
#
_cell.length_a   1.000
_cell.length_b   1.000
_cell.length_c   1.000
_cell.angle_alpha   90.00
_cell.angle_beta   90.00
_cell.angle_gamma   90.00
#
_symmetry.space_group_name_H-M   'P 1'
#
loop_
_entity.id
_entity.type
_entity.pdbx_description
1 polymer ?
#
loop_
_entity_poly.entity_id
_entity_poly.type
_entity_poly.pdbx_seq_one_letter_code
_entity_poly.pdbx_strand_id
1 'polypeptide(L)' 'MVRTITGSATSKTYRCPGCDQEIRPGTPHVVTWPAYARDSDLDPWDVDSAADRRRHWHATCWRARDHRR' A
#
# COMPACT_ATOMS: atom_id res chain seq x y z
N MET A 1 -9.34 1.11 0.80
CA MET A 1 -9.39 -0.35 1.00
C MET A 1 -8.06 -0.84 1.57
N VAL A 2 -8.02 -1.96 2.31
CA VAL A 2 -6.79 -2.57 2.84
C VAL A 2 -6.77 -4.09 2.60
N ARG A 3 -5.61 -4.65 2.23
CA ARG A 3 -5.41 -6.10 2.03
C ARG A 3 -4.05 -6.53 2.55
N THR A 4 -4.00 -7.74 3.11
CA THR A 4 -2.77 -8.40 3.52
C THR A 4 -2.14 -9.16 2.35
N ILE A 5 -0.83 -9.04 2.21
CA ILE A 5 -0.01 -9.71 1.19
C ILE A 5 0.94 -10.67 1.89
N THR A 6 0.96 -11.92 1.44
CA THR A 6 1.92 -12.92 1.91
C THR A 6 3.30 -12.62 1.34
N GLY A 7 4.36 -12.99 2.06
CA GLY A 7 5.74 -12.74 1.63
C GLY A 7 6.05 -13.29 0.23
N SER A 8 5.56 -14.50 -0.06
CA SER A 8 5.75 -15.16 -1.35
C SER A 8 5.06 -14.47 -2.52
N ALA A 9 4.05 -13.63 -2.28
CA ALA A 9 3.31 -12.93 -3.32
C ALA A 9 4.01 -11.63 -3.77
N THR A 10 5.09 -11.21 -3.10
CA THR A 10 5.83 -9.99 -3.46
C THR A 10 7.19 -10.31 -4.07
N SER A 11 7.35 -9.90 -5.34
CA SER A 11 8.59 -10.03 -6.12
C SER A 11 9.35 -8.71 -6.25
N LYS A 12 8.78 -7.60 -5.76
CA LYS A 12 9.37 -6.25 -5.81
C LYS A 12 9.60 -5.71 -4.41
N THR A 13 10.61 -4.84 -4.28
CA THR A 13 10.85 -4.05 -3.08
C THR A 13 9.94 -2.84 -3.07
N TYR A 14 9.31 -2.53 -1.94
CA TYR A 14 8.46 -1.36 -1.76
C TYR A 14 8.93 -0.51 -0.57
N ARG A 15 8.60 0.78 -0.53
CA ARG A 15 8.96 1.65 0.60
C ARG A 15 7.79 1.84 1.55
N CYS A 16 8.01 1.65 2.85
CA CYS A 16 6.98 1.79 3.88
C CYS A 16 6.84 3.25 4.36
N PRO A 17 5.68 3.90 4.24
CA PRO A 17 5.51 5.30 4.67
C PRO A 17 5.64 5.52 6.18
N GLY A 18 5.40 4.49 7.00
CA GLY A 18 5.40 4.61 8.45
C GLY A 18 6.79 4.63 9.09
N CYS A 19 7.79 3.99 8.47
CA CYS A 19 9.16 3.91 8.97
C CYS A 19 10.22 4.27 7.94
N ASP A 20 9.81 4.58 6.71
CA ASP A 20 10.65 4.92 5.58
C ASP A 20 11.66 3.82 5.16
N GLN A 21 11.48 2.61 5.68
CA GLN A 21 12.28 1.43 5.37
C GLN A 21 11.71 0.63 4.19
N GLU A 22 12.58 -0.15 3.56
CA GLU A 22 12.23 -1.04 2.46
C GLU A 22 11.55 -2.33 2.95
N ILE A 23 10.44 -2.66 2.32
CA ILE A 23 9.76 -3.96 2.39
C ILE A 23 10.35 -4.82 1.29
N ARG A 24 11.24 -5.74 1.66
CA ARG A 24 11.90 -6.65 0.71
C ARG A 24 10.93 -7.74 0.18
N PRO A 25 11.15 -8.28 -1.02
CA PRO A 25 10.48 -9.49 -1.50
C PRO A 25 10.55 -10.61 -0.44
N GLY A 26 9.50 -11.42 -0.32
CA GLY A 26 9.41 -12.41 0.76
C GLY A 26 8.90 -11.87 2.11
N THR A 27 8.73 -10.55 2.28
CA THR A 27 8.24 -9.96 3.54
C THR A 27 6.70 -9.85 3.55
N PRO A 28 6.00 -10.50 4.49
CA PRO A 28 4.55 -10.30 4.66
C PRO A 28 4.24 -8.85 5.04
N HIS A 29 3.31 -8.23 4.32
CA HIS A 29 3.02 -6.80 4.48
C HIS A 29 1.57 -6.47 4.10
N VAL A 30 1.19 -5.21 4.22
CA VAL A 30 -0.16 -4.71 3.98
C VAL A 30 -0.15 -3.72 2.84
N VAL A 31 -1.12 -3.80 1.94
CA VAL A 31 -1.34 -2.84 0.86
C VAL A 31 -2.62 -2.06 1.13
N THR A 32 -2.53 -0.76 0.93
CA THR A 32 -3.63 0.17 1.12
C THR A 32 -3.90 0.91 -0.18
N TRP A 33 -5.18 0.99 -0.56
CA TRP A 33 -5.67 1.79 -1.66
C TRP A 33 -6.40 3.01 -1.10
N PRO A 34 -6.24 4.21 -1.70
CA PRO A 34 -7.05 5.37 -1.35
C PRO A 34 -8.53 5.00 -1.48
N ALA A 35 -9.34 5.45 -0.52
CA ALA A 35 -10.78 5.20 -0.56
C ALA A 35 -11.46 5.90 -1.76
N TYR A 36 -10.88 7.01 -2.22
CA TYR A 36 -11.47 7.96 -3.18
C TYR A 36 -11.18 7.65 -4.66
N ALA A 37 -10.78 6.42 -5.01
CA ALA A 37 -10.60 6.06 -6.42
C ALA A 37 -11.92 5.95 -7.19
N ARG A 38 -13.08 6.16 -6.54
CA ARG A 38 -14.41 6.20 -7.18
C ARG A 38 -15.00 7.60 -7.34
N ASP A 39 -14.45 8.61 -6.65
CA ASP A 39 -14.99 9.99 -6.63
C ASP A 39 -14.11 10.97 -7.42
N SER A 40 -13.20 10.44 -8.23
CA SER A 40 -12.42 11.24 -9.16
C SER A 40 -13.27 11.46 -10.41
N ASP A 41 -13.61 12.72 -10.69
CA ASP A 41 -14.13 13.18 -12.00
C ASP A 41 -13.16 12.92 -13.18
N LEU A 42 -12.03 12.25 -12.93
CA LEU A 42 -11.08 11.81 -13.95
C LEU A 42 -11.55 10.49 -14.58
N ASP A 43 -11.68 10.57 -15.89
CA ASP A 43 -11.90 9.53 -16.89
C ASP A 43 -11.89 8.06 -16.37
N PRO A 44 -13.00 7.30 -16.58
CA PRO A 44 -13.14 5.90 -16.17
C PRO A 44 -12.06 4.94 -16.67
N TRP A 45 -11.21 5.33 -17.63
CA TRP A 45 -10.18 4.50 -18.22
C TRP A 45 -8.78 4.72 -17.62
N ASP A 46 -8.60 5.64 -16.66
CA ASP A 46 -7.31 5.84 -15.97
C ASP A 46 -7.09 4.81 -14.84
N VAL A 47 -7.08 3.55 -15.23
CA VAL A 47 -6.77 2.40 -14.38
C VAL A 47 -5.31 2.37 -13.91
N ASP A 48 -4.43 3.08 -14.62
CA ASP A 48 -3.00 3.19 -14.30
C ASP A 48 -2.79 3.99 -13.01
N SER A 49 -3.53 5.10 -12.85
CA SER A 49 -3.50 5.93 -11.63
C SER A 49 -4.04 5.21 -10.39
N ALA A 50 -4.79 4.12 -10.52
CA ALA A 50 -5.26 3.32 -9.38
C ALA A 50 -4.19 2.34 -8.84
N ALA A 51 -3.26 1.89 -9.69
CA ALA A 51 -2.13 1.07 -9.27
C ALA A 51 -1.03 1.92 -8.61
N ASP A 52 -0.78 3.11 -9.14
CA ASP A 52 0.24 4.04 -8.64
C ASP A 52 -0.05 4.51 -7.20
N ARG A 53 -1.33 4.64 -6.85
CA ARG A 53 -1.75 5.08 -5.51
C ARG A 53 -1.67 3.98 -4.43
N ARG A 54 -1.21 2.76 -4.75
CA ARG A 54 -1.06 1.67 -3.78
C ARG A 54 0.10 1.98 -2.84
N ARG A 55 -0.19 2.10 -1.54
CA ARG A 55 0.85 2.25 -0.51
C ARG A 55 1.07 0.92 0.20
N HIS A 56 2.34 0.55 0.34
CA HIS A 56 2.76 -0.69 0.99
C HIS A 56 3.28 -0.39 2.39
N TRP A 57 2.85 -1.17 3.37
CA TRP A 57 3.16 -0.97 4.78
C TRP A 57 3.62 -2.27 5.41
N HIS A 58 4.65 -2.22 6.25
CA HIS A 58 4.87 -3.31 7.20
C HIS A 58 3.61 -3.52 8.05
N ALA A 59 3.27 -4.77 8.38
CA ALA A 59 2.09 -5.07 9.17
C ALA A 59 2.10 -4.35 10.53
N THR A 60 3.27 -4.25 11.17
CA THR A 60 3.49 -3.51 12.43
C THR A 60 3.31 -2.01 12.24
N CYS A 61 3.93 -1.42 11.21
CA CYS A 61 3.78 0.01 10.90
C CYS A 61 2.33 0.38 10.57
N TRP A 62 1.60 -0.47 9.86
CA TRP A 62 0.18 -0.26 9.56
C TRP A 62 -0.68 -0.26 10.83
N ARG A 63 -0.42 -1.18 11.77
CA ARG A 63 -1.12 -1.22 13.06
C ARG A 63 -0.79 -0.01 13.93
N ALA A 64 0.44 0.47 13.89
CA ALA A 64 0.90 1.61 14.68
C ALA A 64 0.59 2.99 14.07
N ARG A 65 -0.02 3.05 12.88
CA ARG A 65 -0.16 4.30 12.11
C ARG A 65 -0.97 5.39 12.82
N ASP A 66 -2.00 5.01 13.58
CA ASP A 66 -2.87 5.96 14.28
C ASP A 66 -2.21 6.51 15.55
N HIS A 67 -1.14 5.87 16.04
CA HIS A 67 -0.39 6.28 17.23
C HIS A 67 0.74 7.28 16.93
N ARG A 68 0.98 7.65 15.67
CA ARG A 68 2.07 8.54 15.24
C ARG A 68 1.57 9.89 14.71
N ARG A 69 0.48 10.43 15.28
CA ARG A 69 -0.10 11.74 14.91
C ARG A 69 0.54 12.90 15.65
#